data_AF-A0A914QVK5-F1
#
_entry.id   AF-A0A914QVK5-F1
#
_cell.length_a   1.000
_cell.length_b   1.000
_cell.length_c   1.000
_cell.angle_alpha   90.00
_cell.angle_beta   90.00
_cell.angle_gamma   90.00
#
_symmetry.space_group_name_H-M   'P 1'
#
loop_
_entity.id
_entity.type
_entity.pdbx_description
1 polymer ?
#
loop_
_entity_poly.entity_id
_entity_poly.type
_entity_poly.pdbx_seq_one_letter_code
_entity_poly.pdbx_strand_id
1 'polypeptide(L)'
;MCPKTGFRNLHKILHITLRLSNGARKDKTVGEIINLMAIDIERIQLVVFQCHQYWSAPFQMCLALIFLFNTIGVAALPGVFITALFIPYNIFTAFFMRKWMVTQMKLKDERAKMCNEVLNGIKVIKLYAWEVPMMELIEKIRKRELSCIFKSSLVRISVDIFNWCTPFLVA
;
A
#
# COMPACT_ATOMS: atom_id res chain seq x y z
N MET A 1 -2.91 30.70 -10.02
CA MET A 1 -2.33 30.11 -8.78
C MET A 1 -1.48 28.90 -9.16
N CYS A 2 -0.18 28.71 -8.89
CA CYS A 2 0.96 29.54 -8.56
C CYS A 2 2.20 28.74 -9.03
N PRO A 3 2.85 29.05 -10.16
CA PRO A 3 3.98 28.25 -10.72
C PRO A 3 5.32 28.44 -9.97
N LYS A 4 5.35 29.27 -8.91
CA LYS A 4 6.57 29.64 -8.18
C LYS A 4 7.08 28.57 -7.21
N THR A 5 6.25 27.62 -6.80
CA THR A 5 6.64 26.51 -5.91
C THR A 5 7.46 25.44 -6.65
N GLY A 6 7.15 25.17 -7.92
CA GLY A 6 7.88 24.20 -8.75
C GLY A 6 9.36 24.59 -8.96
N PHE A 7 9.61 25.86 -9.31
CA PHE A 7 10.98 26.35 -9.58
C PHE A 7 11.87 26.35 -8.32
N ARG A 8 11.29 26.66 -7.15
CA ARG A 8 12.02 26.70 -5.87
C ARG A 8 12.38 25.30 -5.37
N ASN A 9 11.52 24.31 -5.62
CA ASN A 9 11.81 22.91 -5.32
C ASN A 9 12.89 22.37 -6.27
N LEU A 10 12.84 22.72 -7.55
CA LEU A 10 13.87 22.34 -8.53
C LEU A 10 15.26 22.88 -8.13
N HIS A 11 15.33 24.15 -7.71
CA HIS A 11 16.58 24.77 -7.26
C HIS A 11 17.15 24.08 -6.00
N LYS A 12 16.31 23.72 -5.02
CA LYS A 12 16.74 22.99 -3.83
C LYS A 12 17.28 21.60 -4.17
N ILE A 13 16.58 20.87 -5.06
CA ILE A 13 17.02 19.55 -5.52
C ILE A 13 18.36 19.67 -6.24
N LEU A 14 18.52 20.67 -7.12
CA LEU A 14 19.75 20.91 -7.88
C LEU A 14 20.92 21.31 -6.97
N HIS A 15 20.67 22.07 -5.91
CA HIS A 15 21.69 22.43 -4.92
C HIS A 15 22.13 21.24 -4.06
N ILE A 16 21.21 20.32 -3.73
CA ILE A 16 21.53 19.08 -3.02
C ILE A 16 22.34 18.13 -3.93
N THR A 17 21.98 18.03 -5.22
CA THR A 17 22.70 17.19 -6.18
C THR A 17 24.10 17.72 -6.52
N LEU A 18 24.31 19.03 -6.49
CA LEU A 18 25.63 19.65 -6.67
C LEU A 18 26.57 19.46 -5.46
N ARG A 19 26.04 19.13 -4.27
CA ARG A 19 26.84 18.84 -3.06
C ARG A 19 27.13 17.35 -2.85
N LEU A 20 26.72 16.47 -3.77
CA LEU A 20 27.06 15.05 -3.68
C LEU A 20 28.56 14.81 -3.94
N SER A 21 29.18 14.03 -3.05
CA SER A 21 30.59 13.62 -3.15
C SER A 21 30.88 12.89 -4.47
N ASN A 22 32.07 13.10 -5.04
CA ASN A 22 32.52 12.46 -6.29
C ASN A 22 32.46 10.92 -6.24
N GLY A 23 32.54 10.31 -5.05
CA GLY A 23 32.34 8.86 -4.86
C GLY A 23 30.92 8.40 -5.17
N ALA A 24 29.90 9.15 -4.73
CA ALA A 24 28.49 8.83 -5.00
C ALA A 24 28.07 9.13 -6.45
N ARG A 25 28.78 10.04 -7.14
CA ARG A 25 28.60 10.32 -8.58
C ARG A 25 29.11 9.21 -9.49
N LYS A 26 30.02 8.34 -9.03
CA LYS A 26 30.52 7.21 -9.82
C LYS A 26 29.52 6.05 -9.90
N ASP A 27 28.71 5.86 -8.86
CA ASP A 27 27.78 4.72 -8.78
C ASP A 27 26.35 5.04 -9.25
N LYS A 28 25.91 6.30 -9.18
CA LYS A 28 24.54 6.72 -9.53
C LYS A 28 24.55 7.98 -10.38
N THR A 29 23.84 7.94 -11.51
CA THR A 29 23.68 9.12 -12.36
C THR A 29 22.79 10.16 -11.68
N VAL A 30 22.97 11.44 -12.03
CA VAL A 30 22.14 12.54 -11.49
C VAL A 30 20.65 12.30 -11.77
N GLY A 31 20.32 11.70 -12.92
CA GLY A 31 18.94 11.32 -13.27
C GLY A 31 18.35 10.25 -12.37
N GLU A 32 19.14 9.24 -11.98
CA GLU A 32 18.68 8.19 -11.05
C GLU A 32 18.44 8.73 -9.64
N ILE A 33 19.27 9.66 -9.16
CA ILE A 33 19.10 10.31 -7.85
C ILE A 33 17.81 11.14 -7.84
N ILE A 34 17.53 11.87 -8.92
CA ILE A 34 16.30 12.65 -9.05
C ILE A 34 15.08 11.73 -9.12
N ASN A 35 15.15 10.64 -9.88
CA ASN A 35 14.06 9.67 -9.98
C ASN A 35 13.78 8.99 -8.63
N LEU A 36 14.82 8.58 -7.91
CA LEU A 36 14.70 8.02 -6.57
C LEU A 36 14.05 9.03 -5.61
N MET A 37 14.55 10.27 -5.61
CA MET A 37 14.02 11.34 -4.78
C MET A 37 12.56 11.66 -5.12
N ALA A 38 12.17 11.61 -6.39
CA ALA A 38 10.79 11.83 -6.81
C ALA A 38 9.84 10.76 -6.25
N ILE A 39 10.23 9.49 -6.32
CA ILE A 39 9.48 8.36 -5.76
C ILE A 39 9.38 8.48 -4.22
N ASP A 40 10.47 8.87 -3.56
CA ASP A 40 10.49 9.03 -2.11
C ASP A 40 9.63 10.21 -1.63
N ILE A 41 9.66 11.34 -2.36
CA ILE A 41 8.81 12.50 -2.06
C ILE A 41 7.33 12.14 -2.15
N GLU A 42 6.93 11.41 -3.19
CA GLU A 42 5.54 10.95 -3.36
C GLU A 42 5.10 10.08 -2.18
N ARG A 43 5.95 9.15 -1.75
CA ARG A 43 5.68 8.32 -0.56
C ARG A 43 5.55 9.14 0.71
N ILE A 44 6.45 10.12 0.93
CA ILE A 44 6.40 10.99 2.11
C ILE A 44 5.11 11.82 2.10
N GLN A 45 4.70 12.36 0.96
CA GLN A 45 3.44 13.10 0.84
C GLN A 45 2.23 12.24 1.25
N LEU A 46 2.18 10.98 0.79
CA LEU A 46 1.13 10.05 1.19
C LEU A 46 1.14 9.79 2.71
N VAL A 47 2.31 9.61 3.31
CA VAL A 47 2.44 9.39 4.76
C VAL A 47 1.97 10.60 5.55
N VAL A 48 2.36 11.81 5.14
CA VAL A 48 1.93 13.05 5.82
C VAL A 48 0.40 13.19 5.77
N PHE A 49 -0.21 12.93 4.62
CA PHE A 49 -1.67 12.94 4.48
C PHE A 49 -2.34 11.89 5.38
N GLN A 50 -1.80 10.67 5.41
CA GLN A 50 -2.32 9.60 6.28
C GLN A 50 -2.17 9.96 7.76
N CYS A 51 -1.03 10.48 8.18
CA CYS A 51 -0.83 11.00 9.54
C CYS A 51 -1.89 12.02 9.91
N HIS A 52 -2.20 12.97 9.02
CA HIS A 52 -3.26 13.95 9.27
C HIS A 52 -4.62 13.29 9.46
N GLN A 53 -4.96 12.29 8.65
CA GLN A 53 -6.21 11.56 8.78
C GLN A 53 -6.32 10.75 10.07
N TYR A 54 -5.21 10.19 10.57
CA TYR A 54 -5.24 9.36 11.79
C TYR A 54 -5.70 10.10 13.05
N TRP A 55 -5.36 11.38 13.23
CA TRP A 55 -5.83 12.17 14.38
C TRP A 55 -7.10 12.97 14.08
N SER A 56 -7.32 13.36 12.82
CA SER A 56 -8.53 14.07 12.40
C SER A 56 -9.78 13.16 12.44
N ALA A 57 -9.67 11.91 11.99
CA ALA A 57 -10.78 10.96 11.96
C ALA A 57 -11.46 10.71 13.32
N PRO A 58 -10.76 10.44 14.44
CA PRO A 58 -11.41 10.26 15.74
C PRO A 58 -12.06 11.56 16.23
N PHE A 59 -11.44 12.71 15.99
CA PHE A 59 -12.01 14.00 16.35
C PHE A 59 -13.34 14.25 15.59
N GLN A 60 -13.35 13.97 14.29
CA GLN A 60 -14.55 14.06 13.45
C GLN A 60 -15.66 13.10 13.92
N MET A 61 -15.30 11.86 14.28
CA MET A 61 -16.24 10.87 14.82
C MET A 61 -16.89 11.35 16.13
N CYS A 62 -16.10 11.89 17.07
CA CYS A 62 -16.63 12.41 18.33
C CYS A 62 -17.61 13.57 18.10
N LEU A 63 -17.25 14.54 17.24
CA LEU A 63 -18.14 15.65 16.92
C LEU A 63 -19.44 15.19 16.26
N ALA A 64 -19.37 14.22 15.33
CA ALA A 64 -20.55 13.66 14.67
C ALA A 64 -21.52 13.00 15.69
N LEU A 65 -20.99 12.23 16.64
CA LEU A 65 -21.80 11.61 17.69
C LEU A 65 -22.49 12.64 18.60
N ILE A 66 -21.80 13.73 18.96
CA ILE A 66 -22.37 14.82 19.76
C ILE A 66 -23.52 15.50 19.00
N PHE A 67 -23.33 15.82 17.72
CA PHE A 67 -24.39 16.43 16.91
C PHE A 67 -25.59 15.50 16.69
N LEU A 68 -25.33 14.21 16.45
CA LEU A 68 -26.37 13.19 16.29
C LEU A 68 -27.25 13.10 17.56
N PHE A 69 -26.62 13.05 18.74
CA PHE A 69 -27.32 13.01 20.02
C PHE A 69 -28.13 14.28 20.29
N ASN A 70 -27.59 15.46 19.93
CA ASN A 70 -28.32 16.72 20.08
C ASN A 70 -29.52 16.85 19.13
N THR A 71 -29.47 16.24 17.95
CA THR A 71 -30.54 16.37 16.94
C THR A 71 -31.67 15.37 17.16
N ILE A 72 -31.33 14.11 17.46
CA ILE A 72 -32.28 12.97 17.46
C ILE A 72 -32.52 12.43 18.89
N GLY A 73 -31.70 12.80 19.87
CA GLY A 73 -31.82 12.34 21.26
C GLY A 73 -31.60 10.84 21.40
N VAL A 74 -32.45 10.18 22.20
CA VAL A 74 -32.34 8.74 22.52
C VAL A 74 -32.50 7.83 21.29
N ALA A 75 -33.16 8.31 20.24
CA ALA A 75 -33.34 7.56 19.00
C ALA A 75 -32.02 7.35 18.21
N ALA A 76 -30.92 8.01 18.59
CA ALA A 76 -29.59 7.79 18.04
C ALA A 76 -28.89 6.51 18.57
N LEU A 77 -29.36 5.92 19.67
CA LEU A 77 -28.72 4.77 20.33
C LEU A 77 -28.51 3.54 19.40
N PRO A 78 -29.45 3.15 18.52
CA PRO A 78 -29.24 2.05 17.58
C PRO A 78 -28.08 2.30 16.62
N GLY A 79 -27.93 3.52 16.08
CA GLY A 79 -26.84 3.87 15.17
C GLY A 79 -25.46 3.84 15.85
N VAL A 80 -25.40 4.26 17.12
CA VAL A 80 -24.18 4.14 17.94
C VAL A 80 -23.83 2.67 18.18
N PHE A 81 -24.82 1.84 18.50
CA PHE A 81 -24.61 0.40 18.71
C PHE A 81 -24.08 -0.31 17.45
N ILE A 82 -24.67 0.00 16.29
CA ILE A 82 -24.21 -0.50 15.00
C ILE A 82 -22.77 -0.05 14.76
N THR A 83 -22.45 1.25 14.90
CA THR A 83 -21.09 1.77 14.71
C THR A 83 -20.08 1.10 15.65
N ALA A 84 -20.47 0.83 16.89
CA ALA A 84 -19.62 0.13 17.86
C ALA A 84 -19.33 -1.32 17.46
N LEU A 85 -20.28 -2.03 16.82
CA LEU A 85 -20.06 -3.36 16.26
C LEU A 85 -19.19 -3.37 14.98
N PHE A 86 -19.18 -2.27 14.22
CA PHE A 86 -18.34 -2.15 13.03
C PHE A 86 -16.85 -2.05 13.36
N ILE A 87 -16.48 -1.45 14.50
CA ILE A 87 -15.09 -1.31 14.94
C ILE A 87 -14.39 -2.68 15.08
N PRO A 88 -14.90 -3.66 15.87
CA PRO A 88 -14.28 -4.97 16.01
C PRO A 88 -14.30 -5.76 14.69
N TYR A 89 -15.34 -5.62 13.86
CA TYR A 89 -15.38 -6.25 12.53
C TYR A 89 -14.23 -5.78 11.63
N ASN A 90 -13.96 -4.47 11.59
CA ASN A 90 -12.84 -3.90 10.83
C ASN A 90 -11.49 -4.38 11.39
N ILE A 91 -11.32 -4.42 12.71
CA ILE A 91 -10.08 -4.89 13.35
C ILE A 91 -9.82 -6.37 13.03
N PHE A 92 -10.85 -7.21 13.15
CA PHE A 92 -10.75 -8.64 12.83
C PHE A 92 -10.33 -8.82 11.38
N THR A 93 -11.01 -8.15 10.45
CA THR A 93 -10.70 -8.27 9.02
C THR A 93 -9.30 -7.74 8.67
N ALA A 94 -8.85 -6.67 9.32
CA ALA A 94 -7.49 -6.14 9.17
C ALA A 94 -6.43 -7.18 9.61
N PHE A 95 -6.70 -7.99 10.63
CA PHE A 95 -5.81 -9.07 11.05
C PHE A 95 -5.68 -10.16 9.97
N PHE A 96 -6.79 -10.59 9.36
CA PHE A 96 -6.74 -11.55 8.23
C PHE A 96 -6.02 -10.98 7.03
N MET A 97 -6.31 -9.71 6.70
CA MET A 97 -5.65 -9.01 5.59
C MET A 97 -4.14 -8.97 5.78
N ARG A 98 -3.67 -8.67 7.01
CA ARG A 98 -2.24 -8.68 7.35
C ARG A 98 -1.63 -10.07 7.20
N LYS A 99 -2.31 -11.13 7.63
CA LYS A 99 -1.84 -12.52 7.46
C LYS A 99 -1.66 -12.88 5.98
N TRP A 100 -2.60 -12.48 5.13
CA TRP A 100 -2.52 -12.70 3.69
C TRP A 100 -1.43 -11.85 3.04
N MET A 101 -1.27 -10.60 3.46
CA MET A 101 -0.18 -9.73 3.00
C MET A 101 1.20 -10.34 3.27
N VAL A 102 1.42 -10.92 4.46
CA VAL A 102 2.67 -11.63 4.77
C VAL A 102 2.85 -12.86 3.87
N THR A 103 1.76 -13.58 3.59
CA THR A 103 1.81 -14.77 2.73
C THR A 103 2.14 -14.39 1.28
N GLN A 104 1.58 -13.28 0.79
CA GLN A 104 1.89 -12.72 -0.53
C GLN A 104 3.35 -12.31 -0.63
N MET A 105 3.90 -11.64 0.39
CA MET A 105 5.32 -11.27 0.41
C MET A 105 6.22 -12.50 0.29
N LYS A 106 5.93 -13.56 1.05
CA LYS A 106 6.68 -14.83 0.97
C LYS A 106 6.65 -15.45 -0.42
N LEU A 107 5.48 -15.53 -1.05
CA LEU A 107 5.33 -16.09 -2.41
C LEU A 107 6.04 -15.23 -3.46
N LYS A 108 6.01 -13.90 -3.29
CA LYS A 108 6.73 -12.96 -4.15
C LYS A 108 8.25 -13.12 -4.03
N ASP A 109 8.75 -13.30 -2.82
CA ASP A 109 10.18 -13.55 -2.57
C ASP A 109 10.61 -14.92 -3.11
N GLU A 110 9.80 -15.96 -2.93
CA GLU A 110 10.02 -17.30 -3.51
C GLU A 110 10.11 -17.23 -5.04
N ARG A 111 9.17 -16.53 -5.69
CA ARG A 111 9.19 -16.33 -7.15
C ARG A 111 10.45 -15.58 -7.59
N ALA A 112 10.80 -14.49 -6.91
CA ALA A 112 11.99 -13.70 -7.24
C ALA A 112 13.27 -14.52 -7.09
N LYS A 113 13.35 -15.35 -6.04
CA LYS A 113 14.47 -16.26 -5.81
C LYS A 113 14.60 -17.30 -6.93
N MET A 114 13.51 -17.99 -7.29
CA MET A 114 13.52 -18.98 -8.37
C MET A 114 13.92 -18.36 -9.71
N CYS A 115 13.42 -17.16 -10.02
CA CYS A 115 13.84 -16.44 -11.22
C CYS A 115 15.35 -16.13 -11.21
N ASN A 116 15.90 -15.76 -10.06
CA ASN A 116 17.33 -15.49 -9.92
C ASN A 116 18.19 -16.76 -10.13
N GLU A 117 17.77 -17.90 -9.56
CA GLU A 117 18.42 -19.20 -9.76
C GLU A 117 18.44 -19.62 -11.24
N VAL A 118 17.31 -19.46 -11.95
CA VAL A 118 17.21 -19.75 -13.38
C VAL A 118 18.12 -18.83 -14.21
N LEU A 119 18.21 -17.54 -13.87
CA LEU A 119 19.07 -16.59 -14.59
C LEU A 119 20.56 -16.89 -14.38
N ASN A 120 20.96 -17.24 -13.15
CA ASN A 120 22.35 -17.61 -12.86
C ASN A 120 22.75 -18.93 -13.56
N GLY A 121 21.82 -19.88 -13.69
CA GLY A 121 22.04 -21.19 -14.30
C GLY A 121 21.70 -21.31 -15.80
N ILE A 122 21.42 -20.19 -16.49
CA ILE A 122 20.74 -20.23 -17.81
C ILE A 122 21.47 -21.04 -18.89
N LYS A 123 22.81 -21.06 -18.88
CA LYS A 123 23.61 -21.83 -19.85
C LYS A 123 23.38 -23.33 -19.71
N VAL A 124 23.32 -23.83 -18.48
CA VAL A 124 23.09 -25.25 -18.18
C VAL A 124 21.67 -25.64 -18.54
N ILE A 125 20.69 -24.80 -18.20
CA ILE A 125 19.27 -25.04 -18.51
C ILE A 125 19.06 -25.20 -20.02
N LYS A 126 19.66 -24.32 -20.83
CA LYS A 126 19.58 -24.41 -22.30
C LYS A 126 20.32 -25.63 -22.87
N LEU A 127 21.44 -26.03 -22.27
CA LEU A 127 22.19 -27.22 -22.70
C LEU A 127 21.34 -28.50 -22.56
N TYR A 128 20.52 -28.58 -21.51
CA TYR A 128 19.65 -29.72 -21.22
C TYR A 128 18.20 -29.54 -21.69
N ALA A 129 17.87 -28.43 -22.38
CA ALA A 129 16.50 -28.07 -22.79
C ALA A 129 15.48 -28.11 -21.62
N TRP A 130 15.90 -27.69 -20.43
CA TRP A 130 15.08 -27.67 -19.21
C TRP A 130 14.23 -26.40 -19.06
N GLU A 131 14.07 -25.59 -20.11
CA GLU A 131 13.28 -24.35 -20.03
C GLU A 131 11.80 -24.57 -19.68
N VAL A 132 11.16 -25.56 -20.31
CA VAL A 132 9.73 -25.86 -20.13
C VAL A 132 9.43 -26.30 -18.69
N PRO A 133 10.13 -27.29 -18.11
CA PRO A 133 9.85 -27.69 -16.72
C PRO A 133 10.15 -26.59 -15.70
N MET A 134 11.18 -25.75 -15.94
CA MET A 134 11.46 -24.60 -15.07
C MET A 134 10.38 -23.52 -15.17
N MET A 135 9.83 -23.29 -16.36
CA MET A 135 8.71 -22.37 -16.57
C MET A 135 7.44 -22.85 -15.85
N GLU A 136 7.11 -24.13 -15.93
CA GLU A 136 5.97 -24.72 -15.22
C GLU A 136 6.10 -24.57 -13.69
N LEU A 137 7.32 -24.73 -13.15
CA LEU A 137 7.61 -24.53 -11.73
C LEU A 137 7.31 -23.08 -11.29
N ILE A 138 7.78 -22.09 -12.07
CA ILE A 138 7.53 -20.67 -11.81
C ILE A 138 6.03 -20.36 -11.95
N GLU A 139 5.36 -20.94 -12.94
CA GLU A 139 3.92 -20.75 -13.15
C GLU A 139 3.11 -21.32 -11.97
N LYS A 140 3.51 -22.45 -11.39
CA LYS A 140 2.89 -23.01 -10.19
C LYS A 140 3.01 -22.07 -8.99
N ILE A 141 4.14 -21.39 -8.81
CA ILE A 141 4.31 -20.35 -7.78
C ILE A 141 3.39 -19.16 -8.08
N ARG A 142 3.36 -18.69 -9.34
CA ARG A 142 2.48 -17.59 -9.78
C ARG A 142 1.00 -17.88 -9.56
N LYS A 143 0.53 -19.11 -9.81
CA LYS A 143 -0.87 -19.52 -9.54
C LYS A 143 -1.21 -19.42 -8.06
N ARG A 144 -0.29 -19.79 -7.17
CA ARG A 144 -0.46 -19.63 -5.71
C ARG A 144 -0.50 -18.15 -5.30
N GLU A 145 0.39 -17.33 -5.87
CA GLU A 145 0.43 -15.87 -5.64
C GLU A 145 -0.89 -15.21 -6.06
N LEU A 146 -1.36 -15.48 -7.28
CA LEU A 146 -2.62 -14.96 -7.82
C LEU A 146 -3.83 -15.37 -6.99
N SER A 147 -3.88 -16.63 -6.54
CA SER A 147 -4.96 -17.11 -5.67
C SER A 147 -4.99 -16.36 -4.33
N CYS A 148 -3.82 -16.06 -3.76
CA CYS A 148 -3.73 -15.27 -2.53
C CYS A 148 -4.15 -13.81 -2.75
N ILE A 149 -3.75 -13.22 -3.88
CA ILE A 149 -4.16 -11.87 -4.29
C ILE A 149 -5.67 -11.80 -4.45
N PHE A 150 -6.27 -12.73 -5.20
CA PHE A 150 -7.70 -12.74 -5.42
C PHE A 150 -8.50 -12.83 -4.11
N LYS A 151 -8.12 -13.74 -3.20
CA LYS A 151 -8.75 -13.87 -1.88
C LYS A 151 -8.64 -12.58 -1.06
N SER A 152 -7.46 -11.97 -1.03
CA SER A 152 -7.25 -10.70 -0.31
C SER A 152 -8.03 -9.53 -0.91
N SER A 153 -8.11 -9.46 -2.24
CA SER A 153 -8.85 -8.41 -2.93
C SER A 153 -10.34 -8.56 -2.69
N LEU A 154 -10.88 -9.78 -2.68
CA LEU A 154 -12.29 -10.04 -2.42
C LEU A 154 -12.70 -9.54 -1.03
N VAL A 155 -11.92 -9.87 0.01
CA VAL A 155 -12.20 -9.40 1.39
C VAL A 155 -12.00 -7.90 1.53
N ARG A 156 -11.00 -7.33 0.84
CA ARG A 156 -10.80 -5.89 0.84
C ARG A 156 -12.01 -5.17 0.26
N ILE A 157 -12.48 -5.61 -0.91
CA ILE A 157 -13.64 -5.03 -1.58
C ILE A 157 -14.89 -5.17 -0.69
N SER A 158 -15.08 -6.32 -0.02
CA SER A 158 -16.24 -6.47 0.87
C SER A 158 -16.22 -5.50 2.05
N VAL A 159 -15.04 -5.21 2.62
CA VAL A 159 -14.88 -4.19 3.67
C VAL A 159 -15.13 -2.79 3.12
N ASP A 160 -14.58 -2.48 1.94
CA ASP A 160 -14.72 -1.16 1.31
C ASP A 160 -16.19 -0.85 1.01
N ILE A 161 -16.95 -1.81 0.48
CA ILE A 161 -18.41 -1.69 0.25
C ILE A 161 -19.14 -1.42 1.56
N PHE A 162 -18.81 -2.19 2.61
CA PHE A 162 -19.44 -2.04 3.91
C PHE A 162 -19.17 -0.67 4.55
N ASN A 163 -17.95 -0.14 4.35
CA ASN A 163 -17.58 1.20 4.77
C ASN A 163 -18.40 2.28 4.01
N TRP A 164 -18.56 2.13 2.70
CA TRP A 164 -19.38 3.05 1.89
C TRP A 164 -20.87 3.04 2.26
N CYS A 165 -21.39 1.91 2.74
CA CYS A 165 -22.78 1.82 3.22
C CYS A 165 -22.99 2.30 4.66
N THR A 166 -21.92 2.48 5.44
CA THR A 166 -22.00 2.89 6.85
C THR A 166 -22.82 4.17 7.09
N PRO A 167 -22.66 5.28 6.34
CA PRO A 167 -23.45 6.49 6.58
C PRO A 167 -24.96 6.30 6.36
N PHE A 168 -25.38 5.40 5.47
CA PHE A 168 -26.80 5.09 5.26
C PHE A 168 -27.39 4.25 6.40
N LEU A 169 -26.57 3.42 7.05
CA LEU A 169 -27.00 2.57 8.16
C LEU A 169 -27.07 3.33 9.49
N VAL A 170 -26.32 4.43 9.60
CA VAL A 170 -26.25 5.28 10.80
C VAL A 170 -27.25 6.44 10.77
N ALA A 171 -27.63 6.92 9.59
CA ALA A 171 -28.65 7.97 9.38
C ALA A 171 -30.07 7.40 9.48
#